data_AF-A0A2N9EK29-F1
#
_entry.id   AF-A0A2N9EK29-F1
#
_cell.length_a   1.000
_cell.length_b   1.000
_cell.length_c   1.000
_cell.angle_alpha   90.00
_cell.angle_beta   90.00
_cell.angle_gamma   90.00
#
_symmetry.space_group_name_H-M   'P 1'
#
loop_
_entity.id
_entity.type
_entity.pdbx_description
1 polymer ?
#
loop_
_entity_poly.entity_id
_entity_poly.type
_entity_poly.pdbx_seq_one_letter_code
_entity_poly.pdbx_strand_id
1 'polypeptide(L)'
;MTGEHSINSSTPTNASYIWRSICESKEVLKAGLRWRVGSGERIKIWHDRWLPCASTYKVVSPMKILDGEATVDSLICGETMKWNDALLRQVFLPHEVEVIQSIPLSNRRPNDVLIWTGTKRGVFSVKSAYRLLLAQQRAGEASSSSSRGGDQKFWSALWSASVQPKVRVFMWKACKGILPTLTNLFAKGISNTFSCVWCGEEAETVDHLLWQCEFAQRVWHDCPVTFCPTVHQAMSFKEFIESCVLALFSPGLEIVLSTAWAIWRARNDLVWNATIVPVSEICQQAAGIALDYIETGKMLTESISLPTDLLPLKWKPPDASNHKLNFSCHFGTDGHMVGVGVLIRDSAGLVAAAKCSKVHQVGDVIQVVASVLLEALVFAYHIGLRRLEAELGNMELLGLLNLSSPCLAPIGVLVEDIGSWAHKFQFLRFSFIKKECNKASQALATEALSSSFEQVWLDDYPACITSHVQFDSLQ
;
A
#
# COMPACT_ATOMS: atom_id res chain seq x y z
N MET A 1 -19.43 21.00 -7.38
CA MET A 1 -19.99 20.23 -6.25
C MET A 1 -18.83 19.63 -5.48
N THR A 2 -18.52 20.18 -4.32
CA THR A 2 -17.45 19.69 -3.43
C THR A 2 -17.84 18.30 -2.88
N GLY A 3 -16.90 17.35 -2.87
CA GLY A 3 -17.18 15.93 -2.57
C GLY A 3 -17.79 15.64 -1.18
N GLU A 4 -17.69 16.57 -0.25
CA GLU A 4 -18.23 16.45 1.12
C GLU A 4 -19.77 16.36 1.17
N HIS A 5 -20.48 17.15 0.35
CA HIS A 5 -21.95 17.10 0.30
C HIS A 5 -22.47 15.77 -0.25
N SER A 6 -21.68 15.10 -1.11
CA SER A 6 -22.07 13.82 -1.70
C SER A 6 -22.00 12.66 -0.69
N ILE A 7 -21.01 12.66 0.22
CA ILE A 7 -20.81 11.58 1.21
C ILE A 7 -21.93 11.57 2.26
N ASN A 8 -22.46 12.74 2.61
CA ASN A 8 -23.50 12.89 3.64
C ASN A 8 -24.94 12.90 3.09
N SER A 9 -25.12 12.73 1.78
CA SER A 9 -26.45 12.70 1.15
C SER A 9 -27.19 11.38 1.38
N SER A 10 -28.48 11.46 1.74
CA SER A 10 -29.38 10.31 1.93
C SER A 10 -29.77 9.66 0.60
N THR A 11 -29.88 8.34 0.56
CA THR A 11 -30.31 7.58 -0.62
C THR A 11 -31.82 7.71 -0.83
N PRO A 12 -32.31 8.16 -2.00
CA PRO A 12 -33.74 8.17 -2.31
C PRO A 12 -34.35 6.76 -2.31
N THR A 13 -35.58 6.62 -1.83
CA THR A 13 -36.30 5.32 -1.76
C THR A 13 -36.53 4.70 -3.13
N ASN A 14 -36.73 5.51 -4.17
CA ASN A 14 -36.93 5.09 -5.57
C ASN A 14 -35.61 4.93 -6.37
N ALA A 15 -34.46 4.86 -5.70
CA ALA A 15 -33.16 4.70 -6.35
C ALA A 15 -33.04 3.36 -7.13
N SER A 16 -32.35 3.40 -8.28
CA SER A 16 -31.98 2.20 -9.03
C SER A 16 -31.03 1.30 -8.22
N TYR A 17 -30.96 0.01 -8.55
CA TYR A 17 -30.03 -0.95 -7.93
C TYR A 17 -28.57 -0.44 -7.95
N ILE A 18 -28.13 0.11 -9.09
CA ILE A 18 -26.79 0.67 -9.26
C ILE A 18 -26.58 1.85 -8.31
N TRP A 19 -27.55 2.77 -8.20
CA TRP A 19 -27.42 3.93 -7.31
C TRP A 19 -27.40 3.53 -5.82
N ARG A 20 -28.18 2.52 -5.44
CA ARG A 20 -28.14 1.95 -4.09
C ARG A 20 -26.77 1.35 -3.78
N SER A 21 -26.19 0.57 -4.70
CA SER A 21 -24.85 -0.01 -4.56
C SER A 21 -23.74 1.06 -4.46
N ILE A 22 -23.85 2.15 -5.23
CA ILE A 22 -22.95 3.31 -5.10
C ILE A 22 -23.12 3.97 -3.73
N CYS A 23 -24.35 4.11 -3.23
CA CYS A 23 -24.62 4.68 -1.92
C CYS A 23 -24.10 3.79 -0.77
N GLU A 24 -24.20 2.47 -0.87
CA GLU A 24 -23.59 1.52 0.09
C GLU A 24 -22.06 1.70 0.16
N SER A 25 -21.42 2.02 -0.97
CA SER A 25 -19.98 2.30 -1.01
C SER A 25 -19.57 3.55 -0.24
N LYS A 26 -20.50 4.47 0.09
CA LYS A 26 -20.22 5.66 0.91
C LYS A 26 -19.77 5.29 2.33
N GLU A 27 -20.31 4.23 2.91
CA GLU A 27 -19.94 3.79 4.26
C GLU A 27 -18.49 3.30 4.30
N VAL A 28 -18.02 2.69 3.21
CA VAL A 28 -16.61 2.30 3.04
C VAL A 28 -15.70 3.53 2.98
N LEU A 29 -16.14 4.57 2.27
CA LEU A 29 -15.43 5.84 2.23
C LEU A 29 -15.39 6.50 3.60
N LYS A 30 -16.53 6.62 4.30
CA LYS A 30 -16.58 7.15 5.67
C LYS A 30 -15.72 6.35 6.63
N ALA A 31 -15.63 5.03 6.45
CA ALA A 31 -14.82 4.17 7.29
C ALA A 31 -13.31 4.39 7.10
N GLY A 32 -12.85 4.62 5.87
CA GLY A 32 -11.44 4.77 5.55
C GLY A 32 -10.96 6.21 5.35
N LEU A 33 -11.84 7.20 5.40
CA LEU A 33 -11.46 8.61 5.35
C LEU A 33 -11.19 9.16 6.75
N ARG A 34 -10.18 10.02 6.83
CA ARG A 34 -9.80 10.76 8.02
C ARG A 34 -9.35 12.15 7.61
N TRP A 35 -9.71 13.16 8.39
CA TRP A 35 -9.13 14.49 8.26
C TRP A 35 -7.67 14.49 8.69
N ARG A 36 -6.84 15.16 7.90
CA ARG A 36 -5.51 15.60 8.28
C ARG A 36 -5.62 17.07 8.66
N VAL A 37 -5.28 17.37 9.90
CA VAL A 37 -5.30 18.74 10.44
C VAL A 37 -4.31 19.62 9.68
N GLY A 38 -4.80 20.75 9.20
CA GLY A 38 -4.03 21.88 8.69
C GLY A 38 -4.23 23.08 9.61
N SER A 39 -5.23 23.93 9.32
CA SER A 39 -5.65 25.04 10.18
C SER A 39 -6.56 24.58 11.32
N GLY A 40 -7.29 23.47 11.14
CA GLY A 40 -8.25 22.94 12.11
C GLY A 40 -9.65 23.55 12.05
N GLU A 41 -9.84 24.59 11.24
CA GLU A 41 -11.08 25.38 11.15
C GLU A 41 -12.28 24.60 10.59
N ARG A 42 -12.05 23.52 9.86
CA ARG A 42 -13.11 22.72 9.20
C ARG A 42 -13.39 21.40 9.90
N ILE A 43 -12.61 21.05 10.92
CA ILE A 43 -12.67 19.75 11.58
C ILE A 43 -13.39 19.90 12.91
N LYS A 44 -14.56 19.28 13.06
CA LYS A 44 -15.30 19.26 14.32
C LYS A 44 -14.66 18.25 15.27
N ILE A 45 -14.22 18.71 16.45
CA ILE A 45 -13.45 17.91 17.41
C ILE A 45 -14.12 16.57 17.71
N TRP A 46 -15.43 16.62 17.97
CA TRP A 46 -16.20 15.49 18.51
C TRP A 46 -16.84 14.60 17.45
N HIS A 47 -17.16 15.16 16.28
CA HIS A 47 -17.94 14.48 15.25
C HIS A 47 -17.07 13.86 14.17
N ASP A 48 -15.96 14.50 13.84
CA ASP A 48 -15.10 14.13 12.73
C ASP A 48 -14.00 13.14 13.13
N ARG A 49 -13.50 12.39 12.13
CA ARG A 49 -12.37 11.48 12.27
C ARG A 49 -11.09 12.23 11.96
N TRP A 50 -10.27 12.54 12.95
CA TRP A 50 -9.05 13.33 12.74
C TRP A 50 -7.84 12.87 13.57
N LEU A 51 -8.05 12.09 14.64
CA LEU A 51 -6.96 11.57 15.46
C LEU A 51 -6.21 10.45 14.71
N PRO A 52 -4.88 10.41 14.72
CA PRO A 52 -4.10 9.31 14.13
C PRO A 52 -4.03 8.06 15.02
N CYS A 53 -5.14 7.64 15.62
CA CYS A 53 -5.22 6.42 16.42
C CYS A 53 -5.72 5.20 15.59
N ALA A 54 -5.29 3.99 15.94
CA ALA A 54 -5.58 2.78 15.14
C ALA A 54 -7.03 2.26 15.28
N SER A 55 -7.81 2.76 16.24
CA SER A 55 -9.14 2.23 16.56
C SER A 55 -10.24 2.88 15.72
N THR A 56 -10.55 4.16 15.97
CA THR A 56 -11.74 4.84 15.42
C THR A 56 -11.43 6.14 14.70
N TYR A 57 -10.20 6.66 14.85
CA TYR A 57 -9.80 8.01 14.47
C TYR A 57 -10.63 9.14 15.10
N LYS A 58 -11.51 8.83 16.07
CA LYS A 58 -12.39 9.77 16.75
C LYS A 58 -11.95 9.97 18.18
N VAL A 59 -12.29 11.14 18.71
CA VAL A 59 -12.20 11.43 20.13
C VAL A 59 -13.20 10.55 20.90
N VAL A 60 -12.77 9.97 22.00
CA VAL A 60 -13.58 9.21 22.96
C VAL A 60 -13.78 9.95 24.28
N SER A 61 -13.02 11.01 24.54
CA SER A 61 -13.20 11.86 25.71
C SER A 61 -14.60 12.46 25.81
N PRO A 62 -15.14 12.65 27.03
CA PRO A 62 -16.46 13.20 27.23
C PRO A 62 -16.51 14.70 26.91
N MET A 63 -17.55 15.12 26.18
CA MET A 63 -17.84 16.52 25.88
C MET A 63 -18.27 17.28 27.15
N LYS A 64 -17.31 17.91 27.84
CA LYS A 64 -17.57 18.65 29.09
C LYS A 64 -17.16 20.12 29.07
N ILE A 65 -16.01 20.43 28.46
CA ILE A 65 -15.35 21.73 28.60
C ILE A 65 -15.59 22.62 27.38
N LEU A 66 -15.44 22.06 26.18
CA LEU A 66 -15.68 22.77 24.93
C LEU A 66 -17.09 22.50 24.42
N ASP A 67 -17.58 23.44 23.61
CA ASP A 67 -18.84 23.30 22.89
C ASP A 67 -18.87 22.04 21.99
N GLY A 68 -20.06 21.47 21.80
CA GLY A 68 -20.24 20.25 20.99
C GLY A 68 -19.95 20.45 19.50
N GLU A 69 -19.94 21.69 19.01
CA GLU A 69 -19.61 22.05 17.64
C GLU A 69 -18.21 22.69 17.52
N ALA A 70 -17.42 22.67 18.59
CA ALA A 70 -16.06 23.20 18.60
C ALA A 70 -15.17 22.51 17.54
N THR A 71 -14.34 23.32 16.88
CA THR A 71 -13.43 22.93 15.81
C THR A 71 -11.99 22.83 16.31
N VAL A 72 -11.15 22.05 15.61
CA VAL A 72 -9.78 21.72 16.07
C VAL A 72 -8.89 22.96 16.22
N ASP A 73 -9.14 24.03 15.49
CA ASP A 73 -8.41 25.30 15.64
C ASP A 73 -8.53 25.91 17.04
N SER A 74 -9.62 25.63 17.77
CA SER A 74 -9.78 26.10 19.16
C SER A 74 -8.77 25.49 20.13
N LEU A 75 -8.11 24.40 19.73
CA LEU A 75 -7.06 23.71 20.48
C LEU A 75 -5.65 24.25 20.14
N ILE A 76 -5.54 25.16 19.18
CA ILE A 76 -4.28 25.66 18.63
C ILE A 76 -4.07 27.11 19.10
N CYS A 77 -2.87 27.40 19.61
CA CYS A 77 -2.44 28.75 19.91
C CYS A 77 -2.18 29.50 18.59
N GLY A 78 -3.11 30.38 18.19
CA GLY A 78 -3.09 31.04 16.87
C GLY A 78 -1.76 31.70 16.49
N GLU A 79 -1.10 32.42 17.41
CA GLU A 79 0.16 33.12 17.11
C GLU A 79 1.34 32.18 16.87
N THR A 80 1.41 31.05 17.58
CA THR A 80 2.58 30.16 17.57
C THR A 80 2.38 28.91 16.71
N MET A 81 1.14 28.63 16.27
CA MET A 81 0.75 27.37 15.63
C MET A 81 1.24 26.14 16.41
N LYS A 82 1.08 26.20 17.74
CA LYS A 82 1.35 25.10 18.66
C LYS A 82 0.07 24.68 19.36
N TRP A 83 0.01 23.41 19.75
CA TRP A 83 -1.08 22.90 20.58
C TRP A 83 -1.11 23.61 21.94
N ASN A 84 -2.32 23.96 22.40
CA ASN A 84 -2.53 24.47 23.75
C ASN A 84 -2.51 23.31 24.76
N ASP A 85 -1.30 22.95 25.22
CA ASP A 85 -1.07 21.81 26.13
C ASP A 85 -1.95 21.84 27.39
N ALA A 86 -2.12 23.02 27.99
CA ALA A 86 -2.95 23.18 29.19
C ALA A 86 -4.42 22.86 28.90
N LEU A 87 -4.95 23.35 27.77
CA LEU A 87 -6.33 23.04 27.35
C LEU A 87 -6.48 21.57 26.97
N LEU A 88 -5.52 20.99 26.26
CA LEU A 88 -5.58 19.58 25.86
C LEU A 88 -5.69 18.66 27.08
N ARG A 89 -4.88 18.88 28.13
CA ARG A 89 -4.92 18.08 29.37
C ARG A 89 -6.22 18.21 30.15
N GLN A 90 -6.96 19.31 29.98
CA GLN A 90 -8.26 19.49 30.60
C GLN A 90 -9.36 18.78 29.82
N VAL A 91 -9.31 18.84 28.48
CA VAL A 91 -10.38 18.38 27.59
C VAL A 91 -10.29 16.88 27.30
N PHE A 92 -9.08 16.34 27.14
CA PHE A 92 -8.85 14.99 26.61
C PHE A 92 -8.19 14.06 27.63
N LEU A 93 -8.43 12.76 27.46
CA LEU A 93 -7.72 11.71 28.18
C LEU A 93 -6.21 11.73 27.84
N PRO A 94 -5.32 11.33 28.76
CA PRO A 94 -3.87 11.45 28.55
C PRO A 94 -3.35 10.83 27.24
N HIS A 95 -3.84 9.66 26.85
CA HIS A 95 -3.44 9.01 25.60
C HIS A 95 -3.90 9.77 24.35
N GLU A 96 -5.03 10.49 24.40
CA GLU A 96 -5.47 11.34 23.29
C GLU A 96 -4.64 12.61 23.22
N VAL A 97 -4.24 13.19 24.36
CA VAL A 97 -3.33 14.34 24.40
C VAL A 97 -2.02 14.01 23.70
N GLU A 98 -1.41 12.87 24.01
CA GLU A 98 -0.18 12.41 23.35
C GLU A 98 -0.35 12.25 21.83
N VAL A 99 -1.48 11.66 21.41
CA VAL A 99 -1.82 11.48 19.99
C VAL A 99 -2.05 12.82 19.29
N ILE A 100 -2.77 13.76 19.91
CA ILE A 100 -3.01 15.10 19.35
C ILE A 100 -1.68 15.84 19.22
N GLN A 101 -0.83 15.79 20.25
CA GLN A 101 0.48 16.43 20.25
C GLN A 101 1.43 15.88 19.18
N SER A 102 1.24 14.63 18.76
CA SER A 102 2.00 14.02 17.66
C SER A 102 1.64 14.55 16.28
N ILE A 103 0.52 15.27 16.14
CA ILE A 103 0.09 15.84 14.87
C ILE A 103 0.91 17.10 14.60
N PRO A 104 1.73 17.13 13.52
CA PRO A 104 2.54 18.29 13.19
C PRO A 104 1.66 19.42 12.69
N LEU A 105 1.84 20.61 13.28
CA LEU A 105 1.23 21.85 12.84
C LEU A 105 2.22 22.66 12.00
N SER A 106 1.70 23.45 11.06
CA SER A 106 2.50 24.28 10.16
C SER A 106 2.20 25.76 10.33
N ASN A 107 3.25 26.57 10.40
CA ASN A 107 3.15 28.03 10.37
C ASN A 107 2.55 28.57 9.07
N ARG A 108 2.52 27.77 7.99
CA ARG A 108 1.86 28.15 6.72
C ARG A 108 0.33 28.06 6.79
N ARG A 109 -0.23 27.45 7.84
CA ARG A 109 -1.68 27.25 8.04
C ARG A 109 -2.37 26.68 6.80
N PRO A 110 -1.95 25.50 6.29
CA PRO A 110 -2.59 24.89 5.14
C PRO A 110 -4.05 24.53 5.46
N ASN A 111 -4.88 24.41 4.43
CA ASN A 111 -6.27 23.95 4.61
C ASN A 111 -6.32 22.52 5.16
N ASP A 112 -7.39 22.21 5.91
CA ASP A 112 -7.70 20.84 6.31
C ASP A 112 -8.02 19.96 5.08
N VAL A 113 -7.53 18.71 5.09
CA VAL A 113 -7.65 17.79 3.94
C VAL A 113 -8.15 16.42 4.38
N LEU A 114 -9.11 15.84 3.64
CA LEU A 114 -9.50 14.44 3.79
C LEU A 114 -8.49 13.52 3.12
N ILE A 115 -7.98 12.55 3.87
CA ILE A 115 -7.01 11.55 3.41
C ILE A 115 -7.56 10.13 3.57
N TRP A 116 -7.11 9.22 2.71
CA TRP A 116 -7.48 7.82 2.76
C TRP A 116 -6.51 7.00 3.64
N THR A 117 -6.98 6.45 4.75
CA THR A 117 -6.12 5.73 5.72
C THR A 117 -5.66 4.36 5.25
N GLY A 118 -6.31 3.79 4.22
CA GLY A 118 -5.96 2.47 3.68
C GLY A 118 -4.67 2.44 2.84
N THR A 119 -3.99 3.57 2.64
CA THR A 119 -2.67 3.63 1.98
C THR A 119 -1.72 4.61 2.67
N LYS A 120 -0.41 4.33 2.62
CA LYS A 120 0.63 5.21 3.17
C LYS A 120 0.69 6.59 2.50
N ARG A 121 0.29 6.67 1.22
CA ARG A 121 0.22 7.92 0.44
C ARG A 121 -1.07 8.71 0.68
N GLY A 122 -2.01 8.16 1.44
CA GLY A 122 -3.32 8.77 1.67
C GLY A 122 -4.23 8.85 0.45
N VAL A 123 -3.87 8.17 -0.64
CA VAL A 123 -4.63 8.14 -1.90
C VAL A 123 -5.58 6.94 -1.89
N PHE A 124 -6.83 7.18 -2.25
CA PHE A 124 -7.85 6.14 -2.38
C PHE A 124 -7.54 5.20 -3.55
N SER A 125 -7.74 3.90 -3.34
CA SER A 125 -7.82 2.93 -4.43
C SER A 125 -8.85 1.85 -4.09
N VAL A 126 -9.52 1.32 -5.12
CA VAL A 126 -10.48 0.20 -4.97
C VAL A 126 -9.82 -0.99 -4.26
N LYS A 127 -8.56 -1.29 -4.60
CA LYS A 127 -7.77 -2.35 -3.95
C LYS A 127 -7.62 -2.13 -2.44
N SER A 128 -7.32 -0.90 -2.01
CA SER A 128 -7.19 -0.58 -0.58
C SER A 128 -8.54 -0.56 0.15
N ALA A 129 -9.60 -0.10 -0.50
CA ALA A 129 -10.97 -0.15 0.03
C ALA A 129 -11.42 -1.60 0.25
N TYR A 130 -11.19 -2.47 -0.72
CA TYR A 130 -11.49 -3.90 -0.60
C TYR A 130 -10.72 -4.56 0.55
N ARG A 131 -9.44 -4.21 0.73
CA ARG A 131 -8.64 -4.71 1.88
C ARG A 131 -9.22 -4.25 3.22
N LEU A 132 -9.66 -3.00 3.30
CA LEU A 132 -10.29 -2.45 4.51
C LEU A 132 -11.59 -3.21 4.84
N LEU A 133 -12.45 -3.44 3.84
CA LEU A 133 -13.67 -4.23 3.98
C LEU A 133 -13.40 -5.66 4.47
N LEU A 134 -12.43 -6.32 3.83
CA LEU A 134 -12.05 -7.68 4.19
C LEU A 134 -11.50 -7.77 5.62
N ALA A 135 -10.75 -6.76 6.07
CA ALA A 135 -10.26 -6.69 7.45
C ALA A 135 -11.40 -6.48 8.46
N GLN A 136 -12.38 -5.63 8.15
CA GLN A 136 -13.56 -5.41 8.99
C GLN A 136 -14.42 -6.67 9.12
N GLN A 137 -14.65 -7.38 8.00
CA GLN A 137 -15.38 -8.65 8.03
C GLN A 137 -14.67 -9.68 8.90
N ARG A 138 -13.33 -9.80 8.76
CA ARG A 138 -12.51 -10.70 9.59
C ARG A 138 -12.49 -10.33 11.07
N ALA A 139 -12.66 -9.05 11.42
CA ALA A 139 -12.71 -8.60 12.80
C ALA A 139 -14.08 -8.88 13.45
N GLY A 140 -15.15 -8.95 12.65
CA GLY A 140 -16.51 -9.31 13.11
C GLY A 140 -16.76 -10.82 13.21
N GLU A 141 -16.04 -11.62 12.43
CA GLU A 141 -16.11 -13.09 12.47
C GLU A 141 -15.10 -13.63 13.50
N ALA A 142 -15.57 -13.96 14.71
CA ALA A 142 -14.79 -14.71 15.68
C ALA A 142 -14.26 -16.00 15.02
N SER A 143 -12.93 -16.12 14.99
CA SER A 143 -12.09 -17.24 14.55
C SER A 143 -12.81 -18.56 14.21
N SER A 144 -13.37 -18.70 13.01
CA SER A 144 -13.60 -20.01 12.42
C SER A 144 -12.29 -20.48 11.78
N SER A 145 -11.51 -21.19 12.58
CA SER A 145 -10.29 -21.86 12.12
C SER A 145 -10.69 -23.13 11.40
N SER A 146 -10.77 -23.08 10.08
CA SER A 146 -10.67 -24.29 9.26
C SER A 146 -9.92 -23.98 7.95
N SER A 147 -8.92 -24.82 7.67
CA SER A 147 -8.23 -25.01 6.39
C SER A 147 -7.48 -23.86 5.68
N ARG A 148 -7.12 -22.75 6.36
CA ARG A 148 -6.35 -21.64 5.73
C ARG A 148 -5.04 -22.06 5.03
N GLY A 149 -4.35 -23.08 5.53
CA GLY A 149 -3.07 -23.54 4.95
C GLY A 149 -3.21 -24.32 3.64
N GLY A 150 -4.29 -25.08 3.47
CA GLY A 150 -4.54 -25.87 2.25
C GLY A 150 -5.03 -24.99 1.11
N ASP A 151 -6.01 -24.12 1.40
CA ASP A 151 -6.60 -23.21 0.43
C ASP A 151 -5.55 -22.22 -0.12
N GLN A 152 -4.65 -21.70 0.74
CA GLN A 152 -3.61 -20.78 0.29
C GLN A 152 -2.57 -21.45 -0.62
N LYS A 153 -2.19 -22.71 -0.34
CA LYS A 153 -1.29 -23.48 -1.21
C LYS A 153 -1.93 -23.77 -2.57
N PHE A 154 -3.20 -24.18 -2.56
CA PHE A 154 -3.98 -24.42 -3.77
C PHE A 154 -4.02 -23.16 -4.66
N TRP A 155 -4.41 -22.01 -4.10
CA TRP A 155 -4.47 -20.77 -4.86
C TRP A 155 -3.11 -20.35 -5.38
N SER A 156 -2.04 -20.48 -4.57
CA SER A 156 -0.69 -20.16 -5.01
C SER A 156 -0.27 -20.99 -6.23
N ALA A 157 -0.53 -22.31 -6.19
CA ALA A 157 -0.20 -23.21 -7.29
C ALA A 157 -1.02 -22.93 -8.56
N LEU A 158 -2.33 -22.67 -8.41
CA LEU A 158 -3.20 -22.32 -9.54
C LEU A 158 -2.77 -21.01 -10.21
N TRP A 159 -2.38 -20.00 -9.43
CA TRP A 159 -1.91 -18.71 -9.95
C TRP A 159 -0.51 -18.77 -10.56
N SER A 160 0.33 -19.74 -10.15
CA SER A 160 1.65 -19.99 -10.75
C SER A 160 1.63 -20.86 -12.00
N ALA A 161 0.54 -21.56 -12.30
CA ALA A 161 0.44 -22.47 -13.45
C ALA A 161 0.75 -21.76 -14.78
N SER A 162 1.48 -22.43 -15.68
CA SER A 162 1.95 -21.84 -16.95
C SER A 162 0.86 -21.84 -18.02
N VAL A 163 -0.24 -21.14 -17.75
CA VAL A 163 -1.37 -20.97 -18.68
C VAL A 163 -1.66 -19.48 -18.93
N GLN A 164 -2.39 -19.20 -20.01
CA GLN A 164 -2.82 -17.84 -20.35
C GLN A 164 -3.56 -17.18 -19.18
N PRO A 165 -3.35 -15.88 -18.91
CA PRO A 165 -3.98 -15.19 -17.78
C PRO A 165 -5.51 -15.33 -17.70
N LYS A 166 -6.18 -15.38 -18.85
CA LYS A 166 -7.65 -15.59 -18.94
C LYS A 166 -8.08 -16.94 -18.37
N VAL A 167 -7.28 -17.99 -18.56
CA VAL A 167 -7.53 -19.34 -18.03
C VAL A 167 -7.40 -19.32 -16.50
N ARG A 168 -6.38 -18.66 -15.95
CA ARG A 168 -6.24 -18.51 -14.48
C ARG A 168 -7.46 -17.81 -13.85
N VAL A 169 -7.90 -16.71 -14.46
CA VAL A 169 -9.09 -15.97 -13.99
C VAL A 169 -10.36 -16.82 -14.11
N PHE A 170 -10.51 -17.56 -15.21
CA PHE A 170 -11.61 -18.51 -15.38
C PHE A 170 -11.61 -19.57 -14.28
N MET A 171 -10.48 -20.24 -14.04
CA MET A 171 -10.36 -21.30 -13.03
C MET A 171 -10.66 -20.76 -11.63
N TRP A 172 -10.19 -19.55 -11.31
CA TRP A 172 -10.55 -18.89 -10.06
C TRP A 172 -12.06 -18.68 -9.92
N LYS A 173 -12.75 -18.21 -10.96
CA LYS A 173 -14.21 -18.05 -10.95
C LYS A 173 -14.94 -19.38 -10.85
N ALA A 174 -14.45 -20.40 -11.55
CA ALA A 174 -15.01 -21.75 -11.54
C ALA A 174 -14.91 -22.37 -10.13
N CYS A 175 -13.71 -22.42 -9.54
CA CYS A 175 -13.50 -22.96 -8.20
C CYS A 175 -14.15 -22.14 -7.08
N LYS A 176 -14.57 -20.89 -7.35
CA LYS A 176 -15.40 -20.08 -6.44
C LYS A 176 -16.91 -20.21 -6.69
N GLY A 177 -17.33 -20.96 -7.70
CA GLY A 177 -18.75 -21.15 -8.04
C GLY A 177 -19.44 -19.89 -8.59
N ILE A 178 -18.68 -18.91 -9.10
CA ILE A 178 -19.20 -17.60 -9.52
C ILE A 178 -19.26 -17.41 -11.05
N LEU A 179 -19.09 -18.48 -11.82
CA LEU A 179 -19.33 -18.44 -13.26
C LEU A 179 -20.80 -18.14 -13.56
N PRO A 180 -21.12 -17.47 -14.68
CA PRO A 180 -22.51 -17.19 -15.08
C PRO A 180 -23.17 -18.45 -15.67
N THR A 181 -23.24 -19.52 -14.88
CA THR A 181 -24.03 -20.71 -15.21
C THR A 181 -25.51 -20.40 -15.15
N LEU A 182 -26.36 -21.21 -15.79
CA LEU A 182 -27.81 -20.98 -15.81
C LEU A 182 -28.40 -20.98 -14.39
N THR A 183 -27.92 -21.82 -13.48
CA THR A 183 -28.32 -21.78 -12.06
C THR A 183 -28.01 -20.43 -11.41
N ASN A 184 -26.81 -19.87 -11.64
CA ASN A 184 -26.42 -18.57 -11.09
C ASN A 184 -27.17 -17.39 -11.74
N LEU A 185 -27.50 -17.49 -13.02
CA LEU A 185 -28.30 -16.50 -13.74
C LEU A 185 -29.77 -16.55 -13.33
N PHE A 186 -30.31 -17.74 -13.12
CA PHE A 186 -31.66 -17.95 -12.61
C PHE A 186 -31.83 -17.38 -11.20
N ALA A 187 -30.88 -17.64 -10.30
CA ALA A 187 -30.88 -17.08 -8.93
C ALA A 187 -30.85 -15.53 -8.92
N LYS A 188 -30.33 -14.91 -9.98
CA LYS A 188 -30.30 -13.44 -10.15
C LYS A 188 -31.49 -12.89 -10.94
N GLY A 189 -32.44 -13.73 -11.33
CA GLY A 189 -33.60 -13.35 -12.15
C GLY A 189 -33.26 -12.95 -13.59
N ILE A 190 -32.09 -13.36 -14.09
CA ILE A 190 -31.63 -13.04 -15.47
C ILE A 190 -32.06 -14.14 -16.45
N SER A 191 -32.06 -15.40 -16.01
CA SER A 191 -32.48 -16.55 -16.82
C SER A 191 -33.82 -17.09 -16.32
N ASN A 192 -34.62 -17.63 -17.23
CA ASN A 192 -35.87 -18.35 -16.93
C ASN A 192 -35.68 -19.86 -16.77
N THR A 193 -34.49 -20.37 -17.08
CA THR A 193 -34.10 -21.78 -16.93
C THR A 193 -32.81 -21.91 -16.13
N PHE A 194 -32.68 -23.02 -15.43
CA PHE A 194 -31.48 -23.42 -14.69
C PHE A 194 -30.93 -24.78 -15.15
N SER A 195 -31.57 -25.46 -16.11
CA SER A 195 -31.16 -26.79 -16.59
C SER A 195 -29.91 -26.73 -17.46
N CYS A 196 -29.07 -27.77 -17.39
CA CYS A 196 -27.85 -27.91 -18.18
C CYS A 196 -28.14 -27.93 -19.68
N VAL A 197 -27.39 -27.16 -20.46
CA VAL A 197 -27.60 -27.03 -21.91
C VAL A 197 -27.27 -28.28 -22.70
N TRP A 198 -26.51 -29.22 -22.15
CA TRP A 198 -26.10 -30.45 -22.82
C TRP A 198 -26.99 -31.64 -22.48
N CYS A 199 -27.21 -31.92 -21.19
CA CYS A 199 -28.05 -33.06 -20.81
C CYS A 199 -29.53 -32.70 -20.67
N GLY A 200 -29.89 -31.44 -20.37
CA GLY A 200 -31.28 -31.02 -20.14
C GLY A 200 -31.93 -31.53 -18.85
N GLU A 201 -31.33 -32.51 -18.17
CA GLU A 201 -31.92 -33.22 -17.03
C GLU A 201 -31.57 -32.61 -15.68
N GLU A 202 -30.32 -32.17 -15.51
CA GLU A 202 -29.77 -31.68 -14.24
C GLU A 202 -29.61 -30.15 -14.24
N ALA A 203 -29.47 -29.54 -13.06
CA ALA A 203 -29.18 -28.11 -12.95
C ALA A 203 -27.76 -27.78 -13.44
N GLU A 204 -27.60 -26.67 -14.17
CA GLU A 204 -26.31 -26.18 -14.67
C GLU A 204 -25.51 -25.51 -13.54
N THR A 205 -24.99 -26.32 -12.62
CA THR A 205 -23.98 -25.89 -11.65
C THR A 205 -22.59 -25.93 -12.29
N VAL A 206 -21.59 -25.29 -11.65
CA VAL A 206 -20.20 -25.38 -12.13
C VAL A 206 -19.69 -26.82 -12.09
N ASP A 207 -20.02 -27.54 -11.02
CA ASP A 207 -19.62 -28.94 -10.83
C ASP A 207 -20.22 -29.82 -11.93
N HIS A 208 -21.53 -29.69 -12.18
CA HIS A 208 -22.18 -30.43 -13.24
C HIS A 208 -21.59 -30.06 -14.61
N LEU A 209 -21.55 -28.77 -14.94
CA LEU A 209 -21.17 -28.32 -16.28
C LEU A 209 -19.72 -28.68 -16.65
N LEU A 210 -18.77 -28.50 -15.74
CA LEU A 210 -17.35 -28.66 -16.04
C LEU A 210 -16.80 -30.05 -15.71
N TRP A 211 -17.50 -30.82 -14.88
CA TRP A 211 -17.02 -32.13 -14.43
C TRP A 211 -18.08 -33.21 -14.61
N GLN A 212 -19.23 -33.11 -13.94
CA GLN A 212 -20.12 -34.27 -13.74
C GLN A 212 -21.02 -34.59 -14.94
N CYS A 213 -21.24 -33.64 -15.86
CA CYS A 213 -22.09 -33.82 -17.04
C CYS A 213 -21.54 -34.90 -17.97
N GLU A 214 -22.42 -35.69 -18.59
CA GLU A 214 -22.04 -36.73 -19.55
C GLU A 214 -21.21 -36.18 -20.71
N PHE A 215 -21.54 -34.98 -21.21
CA PHE A 215 -20.74 -34.33 -22.24
C PHE A 215 -19.32 -33.99 -21.74
N ALA A 216 -19.21 -33.41 -20.55
CA ALA A 216 -17.91 -33.07 -19.96
C ALA A 216 -17.07 -34.33 -19.72
N GLN A 217 -17.67 -35.41 -19.21
CA GLN A 217 -16.99 -36.70 -18.99
C GLN A 217 -16.42 -37.28 -20.29
N ARG A 218 -17.12 -37.17 -21.43
CA ARG A 218 -16.57 -37.56 -22.74
C ARG A 218 -15.32 -36.76 -23.11
N VAL A 219 -15.32 -35.44 -22.85
CA VAL A 219 -14.13 -34.59 -23.06
C VAL A 219 -12.98 -35.00 -22.14
N TRP A 220 -13.26 -35.27 -20.86
CA TRP A 220 -12.23 -35.68 -19.90
C TRP A 220 -11.67 -37.07 -20.21
N HIS A 221 -12.47 -37.98 -20.74
CA HIS A 221 -12.03 -39.30 -21.20
C HIS A 221 -11.07 -39.21 -22.40
N ASP A 222 -11.34 -38.30 -23.33
CA ASP A 222 -10.51 -38.10 -24.53
C ASP A 222 -9.32 -37.14 -24.27
N CYS A 223 -9.19 -36.62 -23.05
CA CYS A 223 -8.09 -35.76 -22.63
C CYS A 223 -6.79 -36.59 -22.55
N PRO A 224 -5.65 -36.10 -23.07
CA PRO A 224 -4.39 -36.85 -23.09
C PRO A 224 -3.68 -36.97 -21.72
N VAL A 225 -4.36 -36.61 -20.63
CA VAL A 225 -3.80 -36.58 -19.27
C VAL A 225 -4.37 -37.72 -18.44
N THR A 226 -3.49 -38.52 -17.84
CA THR A 226 -3.88 -39.59 -16.92
C THR A 226 -4.19 -39.02 -15.54
N PHE A 227 -5.41 -39.25 -15.05
CA PHE A 227 -5.84 -38.83 -13.71
C PHE A 227 -5.48 -39.86 -12.63
N CYS A 228 -5.37 -39.40 -11.38
CA CYS A 228 -5.15 -40.27 -10.23
C CYS A 228 -6.38 -41.19 -9.99
N PRO A 229 -6.21 -42.46 -9.58
CA PRO A 229 -7.34 -43.36 -9.31
C PRO A 229 -8.33 -42.88 -8.23
N THR A 230 -7.95 -41.89 -7.42
CA THR A 230 -8.81 -41.29 -6.41
C THR A 230 -9.85 -40.33 -7.01
N VAL A 231 -9.65 -39.89 -8.26
CA VAL A 231 -10.56 -38.98 -8.96
C VAL A 231 -11.81 -39.76 -9.40
N HIS A 232 -12.98 -39.24 -9.02
CA HIS A 232 -14.27 -39.84 -9.36
C HIS A 232 -15.32 -38.77 -9.69
N GLN A 233 -16.32 -39.15 -10.48
CA GLN A 233 -17.31 -38.22 -11.03
C GLN A 233 -18.14 -37.50 -9.96
N ALA A 234 -18.32 -38.07 -8.77
CA ALA A 234 -19.10 -37.43 -7.69
C ALA A 234 -18.39 -36.25 -7.01
N MET A 235 -17.10 -36.05 -7.26
CA MET A 235 -16.34 -34.92 -6.69
C MET A 235 -16.89 -33.58 -7.19
N SER A 236 -16.72 -32.54 -6.39
CA SER A 236 -16.87 -31.17 -6.89
C SER A 236 -15.75 -30.82 -7.87
N PHE A 237 -15.99 -29.84 -8.74
CA PHE A 237 -14.97 -29.36 -9.66
C PHE A 237 -13.74 -28.80 -8.92
N LYS A 238 -13.93 -28.17 -7.75
CA LYS A 238 -12.82 -27.68 -6.93
C LYS A 238 -11.94 -28.83 -6.42
N GLU A 239 -12.53 -29.89 -5.87
CA GLU A 239 -11.79 -31.06 -5.37
C GLU A 239 -11.05 -31.79 -6.49
N PHE A 240 -11.65 -31.87 -7.69
CA PHE A 240 -11.00 -32.42 -8.88
C PHE A 240 -9.74 -31.61 -9.24
N ILE A 241 -9.83 -30.28 -9.31
CA ILE A 241 -8.69 -29.42 -9.65
C ILE A 241 -7.64 -29.42 -8.54
N GLU A 242 -8.04 -29.44 -7.27
CA GLU A 242 -7.11 -29.63 -6.14
C GLU A 242 -6.32 -30.94 -6.28
N SER A 243 -6.98 -32.04 -6.63
CA SER A 243 -6.31 -33.32 -6.87
C SER A 243 -5.31 -33.24 -8.03
N CYS A 244 -5.69 -32.54 -9.10
CA CYS A 244 -4.82 -32.33 -10.27
C CYS A 244 -3.59 -31.48 -9.94
N VAL A 245 -3.77 -30.40 -9.17
CA VAL A 245 -2.68 -29.51 -8.74
C VAL A 245 -1.65 -30.25 -7.89
N LEU A 246 -2.08 -31.23 -7.09
CA LEU A 246 -1.20 -32.04 -6.26
C LEU A 246 -0.49 -33.16 -7.02
N ALA A 247 -1.13 -33.72 -8.06
CA ALA A 247 -0.66 -34.92 -8.74
C ALA A 247 0.05 -34.67 -10.08
N LEU A 248 -0.24 -33.55 -10.77
CA LEU A 248 0.22 -33.32 -12.13
C LEU A 248 1.42 -32.37 -12.20
N PHE A 249 2.39 -32.74 -13.03
CA PHE A 249 3.47 -31.86 -13.46
C PHE A 249 3.16 -31.25 -14.83
N SER A 250 3.94 -30.25 -15.24
CA SER A 250 3.83 -29.65 -16.57
C SER A 250 4.25 -30.66 -17.66
N PRO A 251 3.55 -30.75 -18.81
CA PRO A 251 2.43 -29.90 -19.26
C PRO A 251 1.03 -30.37 -18.82
N GLY A 252 0.93 -31.46 -18.04
CA GLY A 252 -0.34 -32.09 -17.68
C GLY A 252 -1.30 -31.16 -16.94
N LEU A 253 -0.80 -30.39 -15.97
CA LEU A 253 -1.63 -29.40 -15.27
C LEU A 253 -2.15 -28.33 -16.24
N GLU A 254 -1.30 -27.77 -17.10
CA GLU A 254 -1.68 -26.75 -18.07
C GLU A 254 -2.74 -27.24 -19.06
N ILE A 255 -2.62 -28.50 -19.50
CA ILE A 255 -3.62 -29.16 -20.36
C ILE A 255 -4.96 -29.26 -19.62
N VAL A 256 -4.98 -29.76 -18.38
CA VAL A 256 -6.22 -29.87 -17.58
C VAL A 256 -6.92 -28.52 -17.41
N LEU A 257 -6.19 -27.47 -17.03
CA LEU A 257 -6.77 -26.13 -16.87
C LEU A 257 -7.31 -25.58 -18.21
N SER A 258 -6.62 -25.87 -19.31
CA SER A 258 -7.03 -25.45 -20.65
C SER A 258 -8.23 -26.24 -21.16
N THR A 259 -8.36 -27.52 -20.81
CA THR A 259 -9.51 -28.37 -21.13
C THR A 259 -10.77 -27.86 -20.44
N ALA A 260 -10.70 -27.54 -19.14
CA ALA A 260 -11.83 -26.95 -18.42
C ALA A 260 -12.28 -25.61 -19.06
N TRP A 261 -11.32 -24.79 -19.51
CA TRP A 261 -11.62 -23.57 -20.25
C TRP A 261 -12.26 -23.84 -21.62
N ALA A 262 -11.80 -24.87 -22.33
CA ALA A 262 -12.34 -25.26 -23.62
C ALA A 262 -13.80 -25.78 -23.50
N ILE A 263 -14.10 -26.56 -22.46
CA ILE A 263 -15.48 -26.99 -22.12
C ILE A 263 -16.36 -25.75 -21.90
N TRP A 264 -15.91 -24.80 -21.06
CA TRP A 264 -16.66 -23.56 -20.82
C TRP A 264 -16.88 -22.74 -22.10
N ARG A 265 -15.89 -22.70 -22.99
CA ARG A 265 -16.02 -22.02 -24.28
C ARG A 265 -17.05 -22.71 -25.17
N ALA A 266 -16.95 -24.03 -25.33
CA ALA A 266 -17.91 -24.82 -26.12
C ALA A 266 -19.35 -24.63 -25.62
N ARG A 267 -19.54 -24.57 -24.29
CA ARG A 267 -20.85 -24.23 -23.71
C ARG A 267 -21.34 -22.86 -24.17
N ASN A 268 -20.48 -21.84 -24.10
CA ASN A 268 -20.86 -20.49 -24.51
C ASN A 268 -21.14 -20.40 -26.02
N ASP A 269 -20.36 -21.09 -26.85
CA ASP A 269 -20.62 -21.15 -28.28
C ASP A 269 -21.95 -21.83 -28.60
N LEU A 270 -22.33 -22.87 -27.84
CA LEU A 270 -23.65 -23.47 -27.95
C LEU A 270 -24.77 -22.49 -27.55
N VAL A 271 -24.62 -21.79 -26.42
CA VAL A 271 -25.65 -20.86 -25.90
C VAL A 271 -25.83 -19.64 -26.79
N TRP A 272 -24.74 -19.04 -27.28
CA TRP A 272 -24.78 -17.75 -27.96
C TRP A 272 -24.79 -17.86 -29.48
N ASN A 273 -24.17 -18.91 -30.03
CA ASN A 273 -23.99 -19.08 -31.47
C ASN A 273 -24.69 -20.33 -32.03
N ALA A 274 -25.36 -21.13 -31.17
CA ALA A 274 -25.94 -22.44 -31.52
C ALA A 274 -24.92 -23.40 -32.17
N THR A 275 -23.64 -23.22 -31.86
CA THR A 275 -22.54 -24.01 -32.45
C THR A 275 -22.25 -25.21 -31.57
N ILE A 276 -22.25 -26.41 -32.17
CA ILE A 276 -21.85 -27.65 -31.51
C ILE A 276 -20.40 -27.95 -31.88
N VAL A 277 -19.51 -27.91 -30.89
CA VAL A 277 -18.09 -28.24 -31.06
C VAL A 277 -17.88 -29.72 -30.74
N PRO A 278 -17.31 -30.53 -31.65
CA PRO A 278 -17.01 -31.94 -31.39
C PRO A 278 -16.02 -32.12 -30.23
N VAL A 279 -16.16 -33.21 -29.48
CA VAL A 279 -15.29 -33.54 -28.33
C VAL A 279 -13.82 -33.59 -28.72
N SER A 280 -13.50 -34.22 -29.86
CA SER A 280 -12.13 -34.32 -30.37
C SER A 280 -11.49 -32.95 -30.63
N GLU A 281 -12.26 -31.99 -31.15
CA GLU A 281 -11.79 -30.64 -31.42
C GLU A 281 -11.54 -29.87 -30.11
N ILE A 282 -12.41 -30.04 -29.11
CA ILE A 282 -12.22 -29.44 -27.77
C ILE A 282 -10.90 -29.91 -27.16
N CYS A 283 -10.62 -31.22 -27.19
CA CYS A 283 -9.39 -31.81 -26.66
C CYS A 283 -8.14 -31.32 -27.40
N GLN A 284 -8.18 -31.29 -28.73
CA GLN A 284 -7.07 -30.81 -29.56
C GLN A 284 -6.76 -29.33 -29.31
N GLN A 285 -7.79 -28.48 -29.29
CA GLN A 285 -7.63 -27.05 -29.02
C GLN A 285 -7.08 -26.79 -27.62
N ALA A 286 -7.57 -27.52 -26.61
CA ALA A 286 -7.11 -27.38 -25.23
C ALA A 286 -5.62 -27.71 -25.09
N ALA A 287 -5.18 -28.84 -25.67
CA ALA A 287 -3.79 -29.26 -25.63
C ALA A 287 -2.88 -28.29 -26.39
N GLY A 288 -3.27 -27.86 -27.60
CA GLY A 288 -2.51 -26.89 -28.38
C GLY A 288 -2.32 -25.57 -27.65
N ILE A 289 -3.40 -24.99 -27.10
CA ILE A 289 -3.36 -23.74 -26.33
C ILE A 289 -2.41 -23.82 -25.12
N ALA A 290 -2.38 -24.97 -24.44
CA ALA A 290 -1.51 -25.19 -23.29
C ALA A 290 -0.03 -25.23 -23.70
N LEU A 291 0.30 -26.02 -24.74
CA LEU A 291 1.67 -26.22 -25.20
C LEU A 291 2.26 -24.94 -25.81
N ASP A 292 1.51 -24.25 -26.68
CA ASP A 292 1.94 -23.00 -27.33
C ASP A 292 2.36 -21.94 -26.30
N TYR A 293 1.61 -21.85 -25.20
CA TYR A 293 1.88 -20.89 -24.14
C TYR A 293 3.14 -21.23 -23.33
N ILE A 294 3.36 -22.52 -23.04
CA ILE A 294 4.58 -22.98 -22.34
C ILE A 294 5.82 -22.70 -23.19
N GLU A 295 5.77 -22.97 -24.50
CA GLU A 295 6.89 -22.77 -25.42
C GLU A 295 7.26 -21.29 -25.54
N THR A 296 6.25 -20.41 -25.68
CA THR A 296 6.47 -18.96 -25.77
C THR A 296 7.10 -18.37 -24.50
N GLY A 297 6.75 -18.90 -23.31
CA GLY A 297 7.29 -18.43 -22.03
C GLY A 297 8.77 -18.74 -21.81
N LYS A 298 9.27 -19.87 -22.35
CA LYS A 298 10.69 -20.26 -22.24
C LYS A 298 11.60 -19.30 -23.03
N MET A 299 11.18 -18.91 -24.23
CA MET A 299 11.93 -17.99 -25.12
C MET A 299 12.16 -16.59 -24.50
N LEU A 300 11.23 -16.10 -23.68
CA LEU A 300 11.35 -14.78 -23.04
C LEU A 300 12.35 -14.79 -21.87
N THR A 301 12.45 -15.89 -21.14
CA THR A 301 13.26 -15.99 -19.90
C THR A 301 14.76 -16.07 -20.20
N GLU A 302 15.14 -16.64 -21.34
CA GLU A 302 16.53 -16.75 -21.79
C GLU A 302 17.13 -15.40 -22.26
N SER A 303 16.31 -14.37 -22.46
CA SER A 303 16.75 -13.08 -23.01
C SER A 303 17.10 -11.97 -21.99
N ILE A 304 16.92 -12.19 -20.67
CA ILE A 304 16.93 -11.11 -19.64
C ILE A 304 18.06 -11.24 -18.59
N SER A 305 19.06 -12.10 -18.76
CA SER A 305 20.18 -12.19 -17.80
C SER A 305 21.23 -11.07 -17.98
N LEU A 306 21.09 -9.96 -17.24
CA LEU A 306 22.13 -8.92 -17.11
C LEU A 306 23.16 -9.25 -16.00
N PRO A 307 24.48 -8.96 -16.19
CA PRO A 307 25.50 -9.12 -15.16
C PRO A 307 25.41 -8.01 -14.09
N THR A 308 25.61 -8.36 -12.81
CA THR A 308 25.62 -7.42 -11.69
C THR A 308 27.07 -7.16 -11.25
N ASP A 309 27.65 -6.02 -11.63
CA ASP A 309 28.99 -5.61 -11.16
C ASP A 309 28.93 -4.94 -9.78
N LEU A 310 29.70 -5.49 -8.83
CA LEU A 310 29.86 -5.06 -7.44
C LEU A 310 30.91 -3.94 -7.33
N LEU A 311 30.53 -2.67 -7.55
CA LEU A 311 31.38 -1.54 -7.16
C LEU A 311 31.24 -1.24 -5.65
N PRO A 312 32.33 -0.88 -4.95
CA PRO A 312 32.28 -0.56 -3.51
C PRO A 312 31.42 0.68 -3.23
N LEU A 313 30.51 0.54 -2.27
CA LEU A 313 29.59 1.59 -1.83
C LEU A 313 30.31 2.64 -0.96
N LYS A 314 30.77 3.73 -1.57
CA LYS A 314 31.36 4.88 -0.87
C LYS A 314 30.50 6.14 -1.03
N TRP A 315 30.58 7.05 -0.05
CA TRP A 315 30.00 8.40 -0.17
C TRP A 315 30.67 9.18 -1.30
N LYS A 316 29.94 10.09 -1.96
CA LYS A 316 30.45 10.91 -3.05
C LYS A 316 30.20 12.40 -2.78
N PRO A 317 31.15 13.29 -3.07
CA PRO A 317 30.94 14.74 -2.98
C PRO A 317 29.78 15.21 -3.87
N PRO A 318 29.20 16.38 -3.58
CA PRO A 318 28.22 17.03 -4.44
C PRO A 318 28.85 17.53 -5.75
N ASP A 319 28.00 17.95 -6.69
CA ASP A 319 28.45 18.61 -7.92
C ASP A 319 29.17 19.93 -7.58
N ALA A 320 30.04 20.41 -8.47
CA ALA A 320 30.79 21.65 -8.27
C ALA A 320 29.86 22.82 -7.90
N SER A 321 30.25 23.63 -6.91
CA SER A 321 29.48 24.76 -6.32
C SER A 321 28.25 24.39 -5.47
N ASN A 322 27.95 23.10 -5.29
CA ASN A 322 26.90 22.63 -4.40
C ASN A 322 27.49 22.19 -3.05
N HIS A 323 26.64 22.19 -2.03
CA HIS A 323 26.92 21.58 -0.74
C HIS A 323 26.05 20.34 -0.59
N LYS A 324 26.57 19.31 0.06
CA LYS A 324 25.86 18.06 0.35
C LYS A 324 25.47 18.01 1.81
N LEU A 325 24.17 17.94 2.08
CA LEU A 325 23.62 17.80 3.41
C LEU A 325 23.33 16.34 3.68
N ASN A 326 24.02 15.79 4.67
CA ASN A 326 23.73 14.50 5.27
C ASN A 326 23.12 14.73 6.66
N PHE A 327 22.15 13.91 7.02
CA PHE A 327 21.61 13.90 8.38
C PHE A 327 21.29 12.49 8.84
N SER A 328 21.20 12.30 10.16
CA SER A 328 20.78 11.05 10.77
C SER A 328 20.04 11.31 12.07
N CYS A 329 19.19 10.34 12.44
CA CYS A 329 18.50 10.29 13.71
C CYS A 329 18.96 9.04 14.48
N HIS A 330 19.26 9.18 15.76
CA HIS A 330 19.57 8.08 16.67
C HIS A 330 18.57 8.08 17.82
N PHE A 331 17.80 7.00 17.94
CA PHE A 331 16.71 6.89 18.92
C PHE A 331 17.28 6.41 20.26
N GLY A 332 17.01 7.17 21.32
CA GLY A 332 17.44 6.83 22.67
C GLY A 332 16.73 5.60 23.22
N THR A 333 17.27 5.05 24.30
CA THR A 333 16.74 3.83 24.94
C THR A 333 15.37 4.04 25.57
N ASP A 334 15.02 5.28 25.90
CA ASP A 334 13.71 5.66 26.42
C ASP A 334 12.64 5.82 25.31
N GLY A 335 13.04 5.81 24.04
CA GLY A 335 12.16 5.98 22.88
C GLY A 335 11.56 7.39 22.71
N HIS A 336 11.88 8.32 23.62
CA HIS A 336 11.32 9.67 23.64
C HIS A 336 12.33 10.73 23.24
N MET A 337 13.63 10.46 23.38
CA MET A 337 14.69 11.37 22.95
C MET A 337 15.35 10.86 21.68
N VAL A 338 15.54 11.76 20.72
CA VAL A 338 16.22 11.46 19.46
C VAL A 338 17.41 12.39 19.31
N GLY A 339 18.58 11.80 19.16
CA GLY A 339 19.80 12.49 18.79
C GLY A 339 19.78 12.77 17.29
N VAL A 340 20.11 14.00 16.92
CA VAL A 340 20.13 14.49 15.54
C VAL A 340 21.56 14.85 15.20
N GLY A 341 22.05 14.33 14.08
CA GLY A 341 23.35 14.69 13.53
C GLY A 341 23.17 15.21 12.11
N VAL A 342 23.64 16.43 11.84
CA VAL A 342 23.64 17.05 10.52
C VAL A 342 25.09 17.36 10.13
N LEU A 343 25.48 16.98 8.94
CA LEU A 343 26.79 17.24 8.37
C LEU A 343 26.64 17.81 6.97
N ILE A 344 27.26 18.96 6.71
CA ILE A 344 27.23 19.61 5.41
C ILE A 344 28.67 19.71 4.89
N ARG A 345 28.88 19.21 3.67
CA ARG A 345 30.19 19.16 3.01
C ARG A 345 30.15 19.84 1.64
N ASP A 346 31.27 20.43 1.24
CA ASP A 346 31.42 21.07 -0.08
C ASP A 346 31.81 20.05 -1.17
N SER A 347 32.03 20.53 -2.40
CA SER A 347 32.45 19.71 -3.53
C SER A 347 33.88 19.15 -3.43
N ALA A 348 34.73 19.70 -2.54
CA ALA A 348 36.05 19.14 -2.22
C ALA A 348 35.97 18.08 -1.11
N GLY A 349 34.77 17.82 -0.57
CA GLY A 349 34.56 16.90 0.55
C GLY A 349 34.95 17.50 1.90
N LEU A 350 35.29 18.79 1.96
CA LEU A 350 35.58 19.49 3.21
C LEU A 350 34.28 19.79 3.95
N VAL A 351 34.35 19.79 5.28
CA VAL A 351 33.21 20.09 6.13
C VAL A 351 32.98 21.59 6.14
N ALA A 352 31.80 22.01 5.68
CA ALA A 352 31.35 23.39 5.76
C ALA A 352 30.59 23.65 7.07
N ALA A 353 29.84 22.66 7.58
CA ALA A 353 29.21 22.75 8.88
C ALA A 353 28.86 21.37 9.46
N ALA A 354 28.90 21.26 10.78
CA ALA A 354 28.34 20.14 11.52
C ALA A 354 27.40 20.66 12.61
N LYS A 355 26.32 19.93 12.88
CA LYS A 355 25.38 20.23 13.97
C LYS A 355 25.00 18.94 14.67
N CYS A 356 24.96 18.97 16.00
CA CYS A 356 24.31 17.95 16.80
C CYS A 356 23.28 18.57 17.75
N SER A 357 22.12 17.94 17.87
CA SER A 357 21.03 18.42 18.72
C SER A 357 20.18 17.26 19.23
N LYS A 358 19.38 17.51 20.26
CA LYS A 358 18.37 16.56 20.76
C LYS A 358 17.01 17.09 20.40
N VAL A 359 16.16 16.21 19.90
CA VAL A 359 14.75 16.50 19.69
C VAL A 359 13.91 15.50 20.49
N HIS A 360 12.89 16.01 21.16
CA HIS A 360 11.90 15.15 21.80
C HIS A 360 11.01 14.55 20.70
N GLN A 361 10.89 13.23 20.69
CA GLN A 361 10.08 12.51 19.74
C GLN A 361 8.61 12.55 20.16
N VAL A 362 7.79 13.06 19.27
CA VAL A 362 6.34 12.86 19.29
C VAL A 362 5.93 12.42 17.88
N GLY A 363 5.39 11.21 17.75
CA GLY A 363 4.94 10.65 16.46
C GLY A 363 5.83 9.58 15.83
N ASP A 364 5.45 9.19 14.61
CA ASP A 364 6.04 8.09 13.85
C ASP A 364 7.47 8.41 13.37
N VAL A 365 8.29 7.37 13.18
CA VAL A 365 9.69 7.50 12.71
C VAL A 365 9.82 8.40 11.47
N ILE A 366 8.91 8.26 10.50
CA ILE A 366 8.96 9.07 9.27
C ILE A 366 8.64 10.55 9.52
N GLN A 367 7.79 10.87 10.51
CA GLN A 367 7.53 12.24 10.92
C GLN A 367 8.78 12.85 11.54
N VAL A 368 9.44 12.13 12.46
CA VAL A 368 10.70 12.58 13.09
C VAL A 368 11.75 12.88 12.01
N VAL A 369 11.98 11.94 11.09
CA VAL A 369 12.95 12.12 10.01
C VAL A 369 12.60 13.31 9.12
N ALA A 370 11.32 13.54 8.80
CA ALA A 370 10.89 14.69 8.02
C ALA A 370 11.10 16.02 8.77
N SER A 371 10.76 16.07 10.06
CA SER A 371 11.00 17.25 10.91
C SER A 371 12.48 17.59 11.02
N VAL A 372 13.33 16.56 11.19
CA VAL A 372 14.79 16.75 11.23
C VAL A 372 15.33 17.24 9.89
N LEU A 373 14.82 16.74 8.77
CA LEU A 373 15.18 17.28 7.45
C LEU A 373 14.78 18.75 7.32
N LEU A 374 13.57 19.12 7.74
CA LEU A 374 13.11 20.50 7.72
C LEU A 374 14.03 21.41 8.57
N GLU A 375 14.39 20.97 9.77
CA GLU A 375 15.34 21.67 10.65
C GLU A 375 16.73 21.81 10.00
N ALA A 376 17.23 20.74 9.36
CA ALA A 376 18.52 20.75 8.67
C ALA A 376 18.54 21.71 7.47
N LEU A 377 17.43 21.81 6.72
CA LEU A 377 17.28 22.81 5.64
C LEU A 377 17.25 24.23 6.18
N VAL A 378 16.50 24.47 7.27
CA VAL A 378 16.46 25.77 7.96
C VAL A 378 17.87 26.16 8.41
N PHE A 379 18.59 25.23 9.04
CA PHE A 379 19.97 25.43 9.48
C PHE A 379 20.89 25.80 8.31
N ALA A 380 20.90 25.00 7.24
CA ALA A 380 21.71 25.26 6.05
C ALA A 380 21.42 26.64 5.44
N TYR A 381 20.15 27.05 5.42
CA TYR A 381 19.76 28.38 4.94
C TYR A 381 20.28 29.51 5.84
N HIS A 382 20.19 29.37 7.17
CA HIS A 382 20.67 30.38 8.12
C HIS A 382 22.19 30.58 8.05
N ILE A 383 22.97 29.54 7.80
CA ILE A 383 24.43 29.64 7.64
C ILE A 383 24.87 30.10 6.22
N GLY A 384 23.93 30.55 5.39
CA GLY A 384 24.24 31.17 4.10
C GLY A 384 24.34 30.21 2.90
N LEU A 385 24.11 28.91 3.10
CA LEU A 385 24.16 27.95 1.99
C LEU A 385 22.86 28.03 1.16
N ARG A 386 23.00 28.18 -0.16
CA ARG A 386 21.86 28.35 -1.09
C ARG A 386 21.78 27.28 -2.18
N ARG A 387 22.80 26.45 -2.33
CA ARG A 387 22.87 25.36 -3.32
C ARG A 387 23.14 24.04 -2.60
N LEU A 388 22.10 23.20 -2.49
CA LEU A 388 22.09 22.06 -1.57
C LEU A 388 21.62 20.76 -2.24
N GLU A 389 22.36 19.68 -1.98
CA GLU A 389 21.99 18.30 -2.26
C GLU A 389 21.75 17.58 -0.94
N ALA A 390 20.49 17.39 -0.56
CA ALA A 390 20.11 16.73 0.68
C ALA A 390 19.93 15.23 0.47
N GLU A 391 20.66 14.42 1.23
CA GLU A 391 20.62 12.96 1.13
C GLU A 391 19.82 12.35 2.29
N LEU A 392 18.83 11.52 1.96
CA LEU A 392 17.91 10.90 2.91
C LEU A 392 18.16 9.40 3.02
N GLY A 393 18.14 8.87 4.24
CA GLY A 393 18.19 7.42 4.51
C GLY A 393 16.83 6.71 4.45
N ASN A 394 15.74 7.43 4.12
CA ASN A 394 14.38 6.90 4.09
C ASN A 394 13.76 7.01 2.69
N MET A 395 13.64 5.88 2.00
CA MET A 395 13.06 5.80 0.64
C MET A 395 11.57 6.18 0.59
N GLU A 396 10.82 5.96 1.68
CA GLU A 396 9.40 6.33 1.73
C GLU A 396 9.24 7.86 1.74
N LEU A 397 10.03 8.56 2.56
CA LEU A 397 10.04 10.02 2.60
C LEU A 397 10.56 10.63 1.29
N LEU A 398 11.64 10.11 0.72
CA LEU A 398 12.13 10.55 -0.60
C LEU A 398 11.05 10.37 -1.67
N GLY A 399 10.35 9.23 -1.64
CA GLY A 399 9.23 8.97 -2.53
C GLY A 399 8.09 9.99 -2.38
N LEU A 400 7.82 10.48 -1.17
CA LEU A 400 6.81 11.52 -0.93
C LEU A 400 7.26 12.92 -1.36
N LEU A 401 8.54 13.28 -1.15
CA LEU A 401 9.10 14.56 -1.56
C LEU A 401 9.15 14.74 -3.08
N ASN A 402 9.30 13.63 -3.82
CA ASN A 402 9.32 13.63 -5.28
C ASN A 402 7.93 13.60 -5.92
N LEU A 403 6.84 13.53 -5.14
CA LEU A 403 5.47 13.62 -5.66
C LEU A 403 5.07 15.07 -5.91
N SER A 404 4.19 15.28 -6.89
CA SER A 404 3.52 16.56 -7.10
C SER A 404 2.58 16.89 -5.94
N SER A 405 2.57 18.17 -5.52
CA SER A 405 1.60 18.72 -4.56
C SER A 405 0.16 18.65 -5.09
N PRO A 406 -0.88 18.43 -4.24
CA PRO A 406 -0.81 18.26 -2.79
C PRO A 406 -0.41 16.85 -2.36
N CYS A 407 0.35 16.74 -1.27
CA CYS A 407 0.69 15.45 -0.69
C CYS A 407 -0.50 14.99 0.14
N LEU A 408 -1.08 13.82 -0.17
CA LEU A 408 -2.22 13.28 0.62
C LEU A 408 -1.79 12.34 1.75
N ALA A 409 -0.49 12.10 1.93
CA ALA A 409 -0.01 11.22 3.01
C ALA A 409 -0.35 11.79 4.40
N PRO A 410 -0.44 10.95 5.45
CA PRO A 410 -0.63 11.44 6.83
C PRO A 410 0.36 12.53 7.25
N ILE A 411 1.62 12.42 6.78
CA ILE A 411 2.69 13.38 7.06
C ILE A 411 2.76 14.56 6.07
N GLY A 412 1.75 14.73 5.22
CA GLY A 412 1.83 15.65 4.08
C GLY A 412 2.01 17.11 4.46
N VAL A 413 1.58 17.55 5.65
CA VAL A 413 1.88 18.89 6.17
C VAL A 413 3.40 19.14 6.22
N LEU A 414 4.16 18.22 6.81
CA LEU A 414 5.63 18.30 6.88
C LEU A 414 6.27 18.20 5.50
N VAL A 415 5.79 17.30 4.64
CA VAL A 415 6.30 17.13 3.27
C VAL A 415 6.13 18.42 2.47
N GLU A 416 4.96 19.06 2.57
CA GLU A 416 4.68 20.32 1.89
C GLU A 416 5.47 21.49 2.50
N ASP A 417 5.72 21.48 3.82
CA ASP A 417 6.59 22.46 4.47
C ASP A 417 8.02 22.35 3.95
N ILE A 418 8.57 21.14 3.87
CA ILE A 418 9.89 20.87 3.26
C ILE A 418 9.89 21.32 1.79
N GLY A 419 8.86 20.95 1.02
CA GLY A 419 8.71 21.37 -0.38
C GLY A 419 8.66 22.89 -0.54
N SER A 420 8.10 23.61 0.44
CA SER A 420 8.09 25.07 0.45
C SER A 420 9.48 25.67 0.61
N TRP A 421 10.51 24.94 1.06
CA TRP A 421 11.86 25.48 1.07
C TRP A 421 12.52 25.50 -0.31
N ALA A 422 12.02 24.71 -1.27
CA ALA A 422 12.61 24.62 -2.60
C ALA A 422 12.75 25.99 -3.31
N HIS A 423 11.81 26.91 -3.11
CA HIS A 423 11.86 28.26 -3.71
C HIS A 423 12.81 29.22 -2.99
N LYS A 424 13.26 28.90 -1.77
CA LYS A 424 14.21 29.71 -1.00
C LYS A 424 15.67 29.40 -1.35
N PHE A 425 15.94 28.20 -1.84
CA PHE A 425 17.25 27.78 -2.32
C PHE A 425 17.41 28.10 -3.81
N GLN A 426 18.62 28.44 -4.24
CA GLN A 426 18.95 28.56 -5.67
C GLN A 426 18.99 27.17 -6.33
N PHE A 427 19.35 26.16 -5.56
CA PHE A 427 19.33 24.76 -5.97
C PHE A 427 19.03 23.89 -4.75
N LEU A 428 18.03 23.02 -4.85
CA LEU A 428 17.72 22.01 -3.83
C LEU A 428 17.34 20.70 -4.53
N ARG A 429 18.09 19.64 -4.23
CA ARG A 429 17.79 18.28 -4.71
C ARG A 429 17.76 17.31 -3.55
N PHE A 430 16.83 16.36 -3.60
CA PHE A 430 16.77 15.24 -2.67
C PHE A 430 17.25 13.95 -3.35
N SER A 431 18.10 13.18 -2.68
CA SER A 431 18.57 11.88 -3.16
C SER A 431 18.62 10.86 -2.02
N PHE A 432 18.76 9.58 -2.38
CA PHE A 432 18.87 8.50 -1.39
C PHE A 432 20.33 8.23 -1.04
N ILE A 433 20.60 8.00 0.24
CA ILE A 433 21.88 7.50 0.74
C ILE A 433 21.68 6.22 1.55
N LYS A 434 22.55 5.23 1.30
CA LYS A 434 22.59 4.01 2.12
C LYS A 434 23.25 4.28 3.46
N LYS A 435 22.84 3.56 4.50
CA LYS A 435 23.35 3.76 5.87
C LYS A 435 24.86 3.58 5.95
N GLU A 436 25.44 2.68 5.16
CA GLU A 436 26.88 2.39 5.15
C GLU A 436 27.71 3.60 4.67
N CYS A 437 27.12 4.50 3.88
CA CYS A 437 27.76 5.71 3.36
C CYS A 437 27.47 6.96 4.20
N ASN A 438 26.62 6.86 5.24
CA ASN A 438 26.21 8.00 6.07
C ASN A 438 26.69 7.86 7.53
N LYS A 439 27.88 7.27 7.73
CA LYS A 439 28.42 6.95 9.06
C LYS A 439 28.76 8.19 9.88
N ALA A 440 29.28 9.25 9.25
CA ALA A 440 29.62 10.49 9.96
C ALA A 440 28.37 11.11 10.62
N SER A 441 27.28 11.30 9.88
CA SER A 441 26.04 11.85 10.46
C SER A 441 25.42 10.93 11.51
N GLN A 442 25.57 9.60 11.36
CA GLN A 442 25.13 8.64 12.38
C GLN A 442 25.92 8.78 13.68
N ALA A 443 27.25 8.90 13.60
CA ALA A 443 28.10 9.13 14.76
C ALA A 443 27.76 10.46 15.45
N LEU A 444 27.52 11.55 14.69
CA LEU A 444 27.02 12.81 15.25
C LEU A 444 25.68 12.62 15.99
N ALA A 445 24.74 11.90 15.38
CA ALA A 445 23.43 11.65 15.98
C ALA A 445 23.53 10.83 17.28
N THR A 446 24.44 9.87 17.34
CA THR A 446 24.72 9.10 18.57
C THR A 446 25.35 9.98 19.64
N GLU A 447 26.36 10.78 19.29
CA GLU A 447 27.00 11.72 20.23
C GLU A 447 26.01 12.76 20.77
N ALA A 448 25.06 13.18 19.92
CA ALA A 448 24.02 14.13 20.30
C ALA A 448 23.22 13.66 21.53
N LEU A 449 23.04 12.35 21.74
CA LEU A 449 22.33 11.84 22.93
C LEU A 449 23.13 12.01 24.23
N SER A 450 24.46 12.02 24.14
CA SER A 450 25.35 12.22 25.28
C SER A 450 25.50 13.70 25.65
N SER A 451 25.30 14.61 24.69
CA SER A 451 25.48 16.06 24.90
C SER A 451 24.32 16.71 25.67
N SER A 452 24.59 17.67 26.54
CA SER A 452 23.54 18.42 27.27
C SER A 452 22.90 19.53 26.44
N PHE A 453 23.59 20.04 25.41
CA PHE A 453 23.18 21.21 24.65
C PHE A 453 23.33 20.98 23.14
N GLU A 454 22.61 21.77 22.35
CA GLU A 454 22.86 21.86 20.91
C GLU A 454 24.26 22.41 20.66
N GLN A 455 24.98 21.81 19.71
CA GLN A 455 26.33 22.23 19.32
C GLN A 455 26.41 22.36 17.81
N VAL A 456 27.10 23.41 17.36
CA VAL A 456 27.29 23.76 15.96
C VAL A 456 28.76 24.06 15.74
N TRP A 457 29.31 23.52 14.66
CA TRP A 457 30.66 23.78 14.16
C TRP A 457 30.55 24.31 12.74
N LEU A 458 31.21 25.43 12.46
CA LEU A 458 31.30 26.03 11.13
C LEU A 458 32.73 25.85 10.64
N ASP A 459 32.87 25.35 9.40
CA ASP A 459 34.16 24.96 8.81
C ASP A 459 34.98 24.00 9.68
N ASP A 460 34.32 23.27 10.58
CA ASP A 460 34.92 22.37 11.57
C ASP A 460 33.94 21.24 11.96
N TYR A 461 34.43 20.25 12.71
CA TYR A 461 33.64 19.12 13.19
C TYR A 461 34.18 18.52 14.50
N PRO A 462 33.33 17.85 15.30
CA PRO A 462 33.78 17.21 16.53
C PRO A 462 34.64 15.96 16.27
N ALA A 463 35.52 15.65 17.22
CA ALA A 463 36.45 14.52 17.14
C ALA A 463 35.78 13.16 16.90
N CYS A 464 34.51 12.99 17.31
CA CYS A 464 33.77 11.75 17.14
C CYS A 464 33.53 11.36 15.67
N ILE A 465 33.69 12.28 14.72
CA ILE A 465 33.50 12.01 13.29
C ILE A 465 34.75 12.11 12.42
N THR A 466 35.91 12.42 13.02
CA THR A 466 37.17 12.61 12.28
C THR A 466 37.52 11.43 11.37
N SER A 467 37.44 10.21 11.90
CA SER A 467 37.78 9.00 11.14
C SER A 467 36.84 8.76 9.96
N HIS A 468 35.56 9.11 10.11
CA HIS A 468 34.56 8.97 9.06
C HIS A 468 34.73 10.01 7.96
N VAL A 469 34.98 11.27 8.33
CA VAL A 469 35.27 12.35 7.37
C VAL A 469 36.53 12.03 6.56
N GLN A 470 37.61 11.64 7.24
CA GLN A 470 38.87 11.26 6.58
C GLN A 470 38.70 10.07 5.63
N PHE A 471 37.93 9.05 6.03
CA PHE A 471 37.66 7.88 5.18
C PHE A 471 36.90 8.27 3.90
N ASP A 472 35.94 9.19 4.00
CA ASP A 472 35.16 9.67 2.86
C ASP A 472 36.00 10.57 1.92
N SER A 473 37.03 11.24 2.44
CA SER A 473 37.95 12.12 1.67
C SER A 473 39.07 11.38 0.93
N LEU A 474 39.36 10.10 1.24
CA LEU A 474 40.39 9.28 0.56
C LEU A 474 39.94 8.81 -0.84
N GLN A 475 39.46 9.73 -1.68
CA GLN A 475 38.97 9.46 -3.03
C GLN A 475 40.08 9.35 -4.07
#